data_AF-A0A7U2MCX3-F1
#
_entry.id   AF-A0A7U2MCX3-F1
#
_cell.length_a   1.000
_cell.length_b   1.000
_cell.length_c   1.000
_cell.angle_alpha   90.00
_cell.angle_beta   90.00
_cell.angle_gamma   90.00
#
_symmetry.space_group_name_H-M   'P 1'
#
loop_
_entity.id
_entity.type
_entity.pdbx_description
1 polymer ?
#
loop_
_entity_poly.entity_id
_entity_poly.type
_entity_poly.pdbx_seq_one_letter_code
_entity_poly.pdbx_strand_id
1 'polypeptide(L)'
;MLTEVEELEIHVIVNDELDPISPSPNPAVKAASRFMGIPLTPLKSNTQRGGATMEMRMDNICCAAHGISLLLIATKGSQKHYLLFDAGPEGDVWERNSRRLRSEIGKIEHITLSHYHRDHSGGLTTAIELINLNDPGSKKVVVDVHPDRPAYRGVQADQPISLEADPSFEELEAAGATLLKSDQPHTVLDDFFLVSGEIPRKTNYEDGIYGGLRFNDSTARWEEDTLIMEERYVMCNLKGKGLVVFTGCGHAGIVNTCRDAARLGNGNPLYCVVGGYHLADADDAKLNATMDDLKKLDPKVLLAGHCTGWRFKCHIAKDMPNCLVPCFSGSKYTL
;
A
#
# COMPACT_ATOMS: atom_id res chain seq x y z
N MET A 1 -11.27 18.09 8.28
CA MET A 1 -9.86 18.54 8.10
C MET A 1 -9.01 17.46 8.74
N LEU A 2 -7.91 17.03 8.13
CA LEU A 2 -7.10 15.94 8.70
C LEU A 2 -6.66 16.27 10.13
N THR A 3 -6.93 15.34 11.03
CA THR A 3 -6.38 15.33 12.39
C THR A 3 -4.87 15.14 12.31
N GLU A 4 -4.12 15.94 13.06
CA GLU A 4 -2.69 15.68 13.28
C GLU A 4 -2.50 14.44 14.16
N VAL A 5 -1.83 13.43 13.61
CA VAL A 5 -1.45 12.20 14.31
C VAL A 5 -0.03 12.35 14.84
N GLU A 6 0.24 11.79 16.03
CA GLU A 6 1.51 11.96 16.73
C GLU A 6 2.55 10.91 16.34
N GLU A 7 2.10 9.73 15.95
CA GLU A 7 2.93 8.62 15.50
C GLU A 7 2.20 7.84 14.41
N LEU A 8 2.95 7.36 13.43
CA LEU A 8 2.46 6.49 12.37
C LEU A 8 3.33 5.24 12.26
N GLU A 9 2.73 4.07 12.43
CA GLU A 9 3.34 2.78 12.11
C GLU A 9 2.90 2.29 10.73
N ILE A 10 3.83 1.74 9.96
CA ILE A 10 3.60 1.18 8.63
C ILE A 10 4.13 -0.25 8.64
N HIS A 11 3.23 -1.22 8.54
CA HIS A 11 3.57 -2.62 8.40
C HIS A 11 3.39 -3.05 6.95
N VAL A 12 4.48 -3.46 6.30
CA VAL A 12 4.46 -3.94 4.91
C VAL A 12 4.11 -5.43 4.92
N ILE A 13 2.84 -5.76 4.72
CA ILE A 13 2.35 -7.15 4.73
C ILE A 13 2.75 -7.83 3.42
N VAL A 14 2.52 -7.18 2.28
CA VAL A 14 2.87 -7.69 0.96
C VAL A 14 3.60 -6.61 0.19
N ASN A 15 4.68 -7.00 -0.48
CA ASN A 15 5.44 -6.24 -1.46
C ASN A 15 6.29 -7.19 -2.33
N ASP A 16 6.64 -6.73 -3.53
CA ASP A 16 7.45 -7.44 -4.53
C ASP A 16 8.83 -7.89 -4.04
N GLU A 17 9.38 -7.25 -3.01
CA GLU A 17 10.73 -7.47 -2.52
C GLU A 17 10.76 -7.93 -1.06
N LEU A 18 11.73 -8.79 -0.74
CA LEU A 18 12.05 -9.26 0.61
C LEU A 18 13.55 -9.12 0.85
N ASP A 19 13.90 -8.31 1.85
CA ASP A 19 15.26 -8.27 2.40
C ASP A 19 15.17 -7.95 3.91
N PRO A 20 15.31 -8.97 4.78
CA PRO A 20 15.25 -8.74 6.22
C PRO A 20 16.56 -8.18 6.80
N ILE A 21 17.64 -8.04 6.01
CA ILE A 21 18.99 -7.76 6.51
C ILE A 21 19.32 -6.28 6.38
N SER A 22 19.03 -5.68 5.22
CA SER A 22 19.47 -4.31 4.90
C SER A 22 18.78 -3.26 5.79
N PRO A 23 19.54 -2.37 6.45
CA PRO A 23 18.96 -1.29 7.23
C PRO A 23 18.49 -0.13 6.32
N SER A 24 17.54 0.66 6.82
CA SER A 24 17.26 1.98 6.23
C SER A 24 18.39 2.96 6.56
N PRO A 25 18.90 3.72 5.59
CA PRO A 25 19.86 4.80 5.84
C PRO A 25 19.20 6.09 6.37
N ASN A 26 17.86 6.18 6.34
CA ASN A 26 17.13 7.40 6.70
C ASN A 26 16.97 7.52 8.24
N PRO A 27 17.51 8.58 8.89
CA PRO A 27 17.43 8.75 10.34
C PRO A 27 16.01 9.11 10.83
N ALA A 28 15.11 9.52 9.93
CA ALA A 28 13.76 9.92 10.27
C ALA A 28 12.79 8.74 10.43
N VAL A 29 13.26 7.50 10.17
CA VAL A 29 12.44 6.28 10.22
C VAL A 29 13.06 5.26 11.18
N LYS A 30 12.27 4.79 12.13
CA LYS A 30 12.64 3.65 12.97
C LYS A 30 12.16 2.36 12.29
N ALA A 31 13.10 1.54 11.83
CA ALA A 31 12.79 0.21 11.29
C ALA A 31 12.82 -0.85 12.40
N ALA A 32 11.64 -1.30 12.84
CA ALA A 32 11.48 -2.25 13.95
C ALA A 32 11.68 -3.72 13.51
N SER A 33 11.32 -4.06 12.27
CA SER A 33 11.50 -5.41 11.72
C SER A 33 12.76 -5.50 10.87
N ARG A 34 13.85 -5.95 11.48
CA ARG A 34 15.06 -6.43 10.79
C ARG A 34 15.14 -7.96 10.93
N PHE A 35 16.25 -8.56 10.53
CA PHE A 35 16.56 -9.96 10.80
C PHE A 35 16.41 -10.25 12.31
N MET A 36 16.84 -9.32 13.16
CA MET A 36 16.67 -9.40 14.62
C MET A 36 15.24 -9.14 15.11
N GLY A 37 14.36 -8.57 14.27
CA GLY A 37 12.94 -8.35 14.53
C GLY A 37 12.05 -9.51 14.06
N ILE A 38 12.60 -10.54 13.41
CA ILE A 38 11.87 -11.76 13.06
C ILE A 38 11.37 -12.41 14.36
N PRO A 39 10.06 -12.67 14.50
CA PRO A 39 9.55 -13.22 15.74
C PRO A 39 10.15 -14.60 16.05
N LEU A 40 10.59 -14.78 17.29
CA LEU A 40 11.17 -16.04 17.75
C LEU A 40 10.09 -17.04 18.21
N THR A 41 10.37 -18.33 18.03
CA THR A 41 9.51 -19.43 18.45
C THR A 41 10.14 -20.17 19.64
N PRO A 42 9.38 -20.48 20.70
CA PRO A 42 9.90 -21.30 21.80
C PRO A 42 10.36 -22.67 21.31
N LEU A 43 11.48 -23.15 21.84
CA LEU A 43 11.94 -24.51 21.58
C LEU A 43 11.00 -25.54 22.21
N LYS A 44 10.87 -26.71 21.58
CA LYS A 44 10.14 -27.84 22.16
C LYS A 44 10.77 -28.23 23.51
N SER A 45 9.93 -28.51 24.50
CA SER A 45 10.36 -29.02 25.80
C SER A 45 11.31 -30.21 25.63
N ASN A 46 12.39 -30.25 26.43
CA ASN A 46 13.46 -31.26 26.40
C ASN A 46 14.44 -31.18 25.23
N THR A 47 14.41 -30.13 24.41
CA THR A 47 15.48 -29.88 23.42
C THR A 47 16.72 -29.33 24.12
N GLN A 48 17.86 -30.03 24.02
CA GLN A 48 19.15 -29.50 24.50
C GLN A 48 19.86 -28.72 23.39
N ARG A 49 19.89 -27.39 23.50
CA ARG A 49 20.64 -26.48 22.59
C ARG A 49 21.52 -25.49 23.36
N GLY A 50 22.28 -25.98 24.33
CA GLY A 50 23.27 -25.16 25.05
C GLY A 50 22.69 -23.93 25.76
N GLY A 51 21.48 -24.03 26.33
CA GLY A 51 20.82 -22.94 27.06
C GLY A 51 19.90 -22.05 26.22
N ALA A 52 19.85 -22.22 24.90
CA ALA A 52 18.84 -21.54 24.09
C ALA A 52 17.43 -22.00 24.48
N THR A 53 16.49 -21.06 24.56
CA THR A 53 15.06 -21.32 24.85
C THR A 53 14.14 -20.95 23.69
N MET A 54 14.66 -20.21 22.71
CA MET A 54 13.96 -19.71 21.54
C MET A 54 14.75 -20.06 20.28
N GLU A 55 14.08 -20.24 19.16
CA GLU A 55 14.68 -20.36 17.83
C GLU A 55 14.07 -19.34 16.86
N MET A 56 14.92 -18.80 15.99
CA MET A 56 14.46 -18.09 14.80
C MET A 56 14.15 -19.12 13.73
N ARG A 57 12.89 -19.24 13.35
CA ARG A 57 12.50 -20.13 12.27
C ARG A 57 12.42 -19.37 10.95
N MET A 58 12.96 -19.96 9.89
CA MET A 58 12.93 -19.33 8.56
C MET A 58 11.52 -19.21 8.00
N ASP A 59 10.58 -20.06 8.43
CA ASP A 59 9.16 -19.93 8.08
C ASP A 59 8.42 -18.85 8.89
N ASN A 60 9.12 -18.09 9.74
CA ASN A 60 8.64 -16.81 10.30
C ASN A 60 9.03 -15.61 9.43
N ILE A 61 9.81 -15.79 8.36
CA ILE A 61 10.15 -14.73 7.41
C ILE A 61 9.03 -14.61 6.37
N CYS A 62 8.54 -13.39 6.13
CA CYS A 62 7.51 -13.13 5.11
C CYS A 62 7.95 -13.54 3.70
N CYS A 63 7.00 -13.78 2.81
CA CYS A 63 7.25 -14.01 1.39
C CYS A 63 7.00 -12.72 0.61
N ALA A 64 7.82 -12.46 -0.41
CA ALA A 64 7.50 -11.48 -1.43
C ALA A 64 6.47 -12.05 -2.41
N ALA A 65 5.62 -11.17 -2.94
CA ALA A 65 4.70 -11.44 -4.04
C ALA A 65 4.46 -10.13 -4.78
N HIS A 66 4.18 -10.19 -6.09
CA HIS A 66 3.89 -9.00 -6.87
C HIS A 66 2.55 -8.39 -6.44
N GLY A 67 2.61 -7.22 -5.83
CA GLY A 67 1.45 -6.54 -5.25
C GLY A 67 1.81 -5.79 -3.98
N ILE A 68 0.84 -5.10 -3.39
CA ILE A 68 1.07 -4.33 -2.17
C ILE A 68 -0.05 -4.51 -1.15
N SER A 69 0.32 -4.56 0.12
CA SER A 69 -0.62 -4.46 1.24
C SER A 69 0.09 -3.84 2.44
N LEU A 70 -0.47 -2.74 2.94
CA LEU A 70 0.08 -1.97 4.04
C LEU A 70 -0.92 -1.91 5.19
N LEU A 71 -0.52 -2.34 6.38
CA LEU A 71 -1.27 -2.03 7.60
C LEU A 71 -0.71 -0.74 8.20
N LEU A 72 -1.55 0.29 8.22
CA LEU A 72 -1.26 1.63 8.70
C LEU A 72 -1.88 1.81 10.08
N ILE A 73 -1.08 2.26 11.02
CA ILE A 73 -1.54 2.46 12.39
C ILE A 73 -1.18 3.85 12.88
N ALA A 74 -2.18 4.70 13.04
CA ALA A 74 -1.99 6.09 13.42
C ALA A 74 -2.46 6.33 14.85
N THR A 75 -1.65 7.06 15.62
CA THR A 75 -1.86 7.30 17.06
C THR A 75 -1.97 8.79 17.36
N LYS A 76 -2.92 9.17 18.23
CA LYS A 76 -3.03 10.51 18.81
C LYS A 76 -3.49 10.41 20.27
N GLY A 77 -2.65 10.81 21.21
CA GLY A 77 -2.93 10.59 22.63
C GLY A 77 -3.15 9.11 22.94
N SER A 78 -4.33 8.75 23.47
CA SER A 78 -4.72 7.36 23.75
C SER A 78 -5.47 6.67 22.60
N GLN A 79 -5.80 7.39 21.53
CA GLN A 79 -6.53 6.84 20.38
C GLN A 79 -5.54 6.24 19.38
N LYS A 80 -5.89 5.08 18.83
CA LYS A 80 -5.10 4.37 17.83
C LYS A 80 -6.04 3.73 16.81
N HIS A 81 -5.82 4.04 15.54
CA HIS A 81 -6.66 3.58 14.43
C HIS A 81 -5.87 2.72 13.46
N TYR A 82 -6.50 1.64 12.97
CA TYR A 82 -5.86 0.63 12.12
C TYR A 82 -6.56 0.59 10.76
N LEU A 83 -5.84 0.98 9.71
CA LEU A 83 -6.30 0.97 8.33
C LEU A 83 -5.46 -0.01 7.51
N LEU A 84 -6.11 -0.91 6.75
CA LEU A 84 -5.46 -1.74 5.75
C LEU A 84 -5.56 -1.05 4.38
N PHE A 85 -4.44 -0.78 3.74
CA PHE A 85 -4.38 -0.22 2.40
C PHE A 85 -3.91 -1.30 1.43
N ASP A 86 -4.81 -1.72 0.53
CA ASP A 86 -4.68 -2.87 -0.36
C ASP A 86 -4.44 -4.22 0.36
N ALA A 87 -4.59 -5.33 -0.37
CA ALA A 87 -4.51 -6.70 0.18
C ALA A 87 -3.57 -7.62 -0.60
N GLY A 88 -2.81 -7.10 -1.56
CA GLY A 88 -1.89 -7.91 -2.37
C GLY A 88 -2.62 -8.83 -3.37
N PRO A 89 -1.88 -9.74 -4.03
CA PRO A 89 -2.39 -10.55 -5.13
C PRO A 89 -3.24 -11.73 -4.70
N GLU A 90 -2.95 -12.30 -3.53
CA GLU A 90 -3.48 -13.61 -3.13
C GLU A 90 -3.71 -13.65 -1.62
N GLY A 91 -4.84 -14.25 -1.22
CA GLY A 91 -5.22 -14.39 0.19
C GLY A 91 -4.23 -15.24 1.00
N ASP A 92 -3.60 -16.24 0.40
CA ASP A 92 -2.66 -17.14 1.09
C ASP A 92 -1.36 -16.40 1.47
N VAL A 93 -0.86 -15.49 0.62
CA VAL A 93 0.28 -14.63 0.90
C VAL A 93 -0.07 -13.65 2.01
N TRP A 94 -1.26 -13.03 1.93
CA TRP A 94 -1.73 -12.09 2.94
C TRP A 94 -1.87 -12.75 4.31
N GLU A 95 -2.54 -13.90 4.40
CA GLU A 95 -2.68 -14.69 5.63
C GLU A 95 -1.30 -15.08 6.18
N ARG A 96 -0.45 -15.66 5.32
CA ARG A 96 0.88 -16.13 5.71
C ARG A 96 1.71 -15.00 6.29
N ASN A 97 1.75 -13.84 5.62
CA ASN A 97 2.58 -12.72 6.02
C ASN A 97 2.02 -11.98 7.24
N SER A 98 0.71 -11.76 7.32
CA SER A 98 0.09 -11.12 8.49
C SER A 98 0.31 -11.94 9.77
N ARG A 99 0.21 -13.27 9.68
CA ARG A 99 0.55 -14.20 10.77
C ARG A 99 2.02 -14.13 11.15
N ARG A 100 2.93 -14.16 10.17
CA ARG A 100 4.39 -14.08 10.38
C ARG A 100 4.82 -12.76 11.02
N LEU A 101 4.17 -11.66 10.65
CA LEU A 101 4.36 -10.35 11.26
C LEU A 101 3.78 -10.21 12.66
N ARG A 102 2.94 -11.17 13.09
CA ARG A 102 2.10 -11.06 14.30
C ARG A 102 1.31 -9.75 14.29
N SER A 103 0.76 -9.40 13.14
CA SER A 103 -0.06 -8.20 12.99
C SER A 103 -1.35 -8.34 13.79
N GLU A 104 -1.78 -7.26 14.43
CA GLU A 104 -3.04 -7.22 15.19
C GLU A 104 -4.24 -7.07 14.25
N ILE A 105 -4.41 -8.02 13.32
CA ILE A 105 -5.38 -7.89 12.19
C ILE A 105 -6.83 -7.72 12.66
N GLY A 106 -7.21 -8.29 13.81
CA GLY A 106 -8.54 -8.12 14.40
C GLY A 106 -8.84 -6.69 14.89
N LYS A 107 -7.84 -5.80 14.92
CA LYS A 107 -8.03 -4.38 15.22
C LYS A 107 -8.27 -3.53 13.97
N ILE A 108 -8.14 -4.09 12.76
CA ILE A 108 -8.34 -3.33 11.51
C ILE A 108 -9.81 -2.91 11.42
N GLU A 109 -10.02 -1.60 11.35
CA GLU A 109 -11.36 -1.00 11.35
C GLU A 109 -11.83 -0.70 9.92
N HIS A 110 -10.88 -0.38 9.04
CA HIS A 110 -11.14 0.12 7.70
C HIS A 110 -10.14 -0.49 6.71
N ILE A 111 -10.62 -0.93 5.55
CA ILE A 111 -9.81 -1.34 4.41
C ILE A 111 -10.06 -0.33 3.30
N THR A 112 -9.01 0.21 2.69
CA THR A 112 -9.12 1.04 1.48
C THR A 112 -8.43 0.33 0.33
N LEU A 113 -9.16 0.15 -0.78
CA LEU A 113 -8.58 -0.32 -2.04
C LEU A 113 -8.17 0.89 -2.89
N SER A 114 -6.92 0.92 -3.33
CA SER A 114 -6.36 1.98 -4.16
C SER A 114 -6.99 1.99 -5.56
N HIS A 115 -7.04 0.83 -6.23
CA HIS A 115 -7.64 0.65 -7.55
C HIS A 115 -7.94 -0.84 -7.82
N TYR A 116 -8.65 -1.13 -8.90
CA TYR A 116 -8.95 -2.50 -9.30
C TYR A 116 -7.86 -3.05 -10.20
N HIS A 117 -6.86 -3.66 -9.57
CA HIS A 117 -6.01 -4.67 -10.16
C HIS A 117 -5.80 -5.80 -9.15
N ARG A 118 -5.65 -7.03 -9.66
CA ARG A 118 -5.63 -8.24 -8.85
C ARG A 118 -4.50 -8.23 -7.82
N ASP A 119 -3.35 -7.67 -8.14
CA ASP A 119 -2.19 -7.51 -7.26
C ASP A 119 -2.39 -6.53 -6.09
N HIS A 120 -3.53 -5.83 -6.06
CA HIS A 120 -3.99 -4.99 -4.96
C HIS A 120 -5.24 -5.56 -4.27
N SER A 121 -6.15 -6.16 -5.04
CA SER A 121 -7.47 -6.58 -4.59
C SER A 121 -7.59 -8.06 -4.24
N GLY A 122 -6.68 -8.91 -4.74
CA GLY A 122 -6.86 -10.36 -4.76
C GLY A 122 -6.86 -11.02 -3.39
N GLY A 123 -6.20 -10.41 -2.41
CA GLY A 123 -6.24 -10.84 -1.02
C GLY A 123 -7.45 -10.35 -0.20
N LEU A 124 -8.33 -9.50 -0.75
CA LEU A 124 -9.35 -8.79 0.04
C LEU A 124 -10.33 -9.71 0.76
N THR A 125 -10.89 -10.71 0.07
CA THR A 125 -11.91 -11.59 0.67
C THR A 125 -11.35 -12.34 1.88
N THR A 126 -10.16 -12.93 1.75
CA THR A 126 -9.44 -13.57 2.86
C THR A 126 -9.08 -12.60 3.97
N ALA A 127 -8.63 -11.39 3.63
CA ALA A 127 -8.32 -10.36 4.63
C ALA A 127 -9.56 -10.01 5.46
N ILE A 128 -10.71 -9.76 4.80
CA ILE A 128 -11.98 -9.43 5.44
C ILE A 128 -12.43 -10.55 6.39
N GLU A 129 -12.42 -11.80 5.91
CA GLU A 129 -12.80 -12.98 6.71
C GLU A 129 -11.92 -13.11 7.96
N LEU A 130 -10.60 -12.99 7.81
CA LEU A 130 -9.65 -13.13 8.91
C LEU A 130 -9.70 -11.95 9.89
N ILE A 131 -9.91 -10.73 9.41
CA ILE A 131 -10.10 -9.55 10.27
C ILE A 131 -11.32 -9.75 11.15
N ASN A 132 -12.48 -10.05 10.54
CA ASN A 132 -13.74 -10.25 11.25
C ASN A 132 -13.66 -11.43 12.24
N LEU A 133 -13.00 -12.53 11.86
CA LEU A 133 -12.80 -13.70 12.73
C LEU A 133 -11.95 -13.38 13.97
N ASN A 134 -11.03 -12.43 13.87
CA ASN A 134 -10.13 -12.05 14.96
C ASN A 134 -10.56 -10.77 15.69
N ASP A 135 -11.66 -10.12 15.31
CA ASP A 135 -12.18 -8.94 15.99
C ASP A 135 -12.89 -9.33 17.30
N PRO A 136 -12.37 -8.90 18.48
CA PRO A 136 -13.03 -9.17 19.77
C PRO A 136 -14.42 -8.52 19.90
N GLY A 137 -14.72 -7.48 19.11
CA GLY A 137 -15.99 -6.79 19.08
C GLY A 137 -17.03 -7.40 18.14
N SER A 138 -16.65 -8.40 17.34
CA SER A 138 -17.49 -9.01 16.30
C SER A 138 -18.11 -7.99 15.34
N LYS A 139 -17.44 -6.87 15.08
CA LYS A 139 -17.88 -5.86 14.12
C LYS A 139 -17.43 -6.29 12.72
N LYS A 140 -18.24 -5.93 11.72
CA LYS A 140 -17.82 -6.06 10.33
C LYS A 140 -16.86 -4.93 9.99
N VAL A 141 -15.71 -5.26 9.41
CA VAL A 141 -14.78 -4.27 8.88
C VAL A 141 -15.42 -3.45 7.75
N VAL A 142 -15.12 -2.15 7.69
CA VAL A 142 -15.54 -1.29 6.57
C VAL A 142 -14.57 -1.48 5.42
N VAL A 143 -15.08 -1.65 4.20
CA VAL A 143 -14.26 -1.79 2.98
C VAL A 143 -14.64 -0.69 2.01
N ASP A 144 -13.69 0.20 1.79
CA ASP A 144 -13.82 1.45 1.04
C ASP A 144 -13.20 1.32 -0.35
N VAL A 145 -14.07 1.40 -1.34
CA VAL A 145 -13.79 1.09 -2.74
C VAL A 145 -14.37 2.16 -3.65
N HIS A 146 -13.77 2.33 -4.83
CA HIS A 146 -14.35 3.18 -5.86
C HIS A 146 -15.59 2.50 -6.48
N PRO A 147 -16.67 3.22 -6.83
CA PRO A 147 -17.87 2.61 -7.41
C PRO A 147 -17.68 2.07 -8.84
N ASP A 148 -16.80 2.68 -9.64
CA ASP A 148 -16.48 2.24 -11.02
C ASP A 148 -15.56 1.00 -11.03
N ARG A 149 -16.12 -0.15 -10.64
CA ARG A 149 -15.44 -1.45 -10.69
C ARG A 149 -15.53 -2.05 -12.10
N PRO A 150 -14.41 -2.35 -12.77
CA PRO A 150 -14.43 -3.12 -14.01
C PRO A 150 -14.83 -4.57 -13.75
N ALA A 151 -15.49 -5.22 -14.72
CA ALA A 151 -15.79 -6.65 -14.63
C ALA A 151 -14.51 -7.49 -14.72
N TYR A 152 -13.65 -7.12 -15.68
CA TYR A 152 -12.31 -7.65 -15.87
C TYR A 152 -11.37 -6.54 -16.29
N ARG A 153 -10.12 -6.66 -15.83
CA ARG A 153 -8.96 -5.95 -16.35
C ARG A 153 -8.25 -6.80 -17.38
N GLY A 154 -7.50 -6.14 -18.27
CA GLY A 154 -6.76 -6.84 -19.32
C GLY A 154 -5.57 -6.03 -19.81
N VAL A 155 -4.75 -6.67 -20.63
CA VAL A 155 -3.64 -6.04 -21.33
C VAL A 155 -3.73 -6.34 -22.83
N GLN A 156 -3.41 -5.34 -23.64
CA GLN A 156 -3.36 -5.47 -25.09
C GLN A 156 -2.00 -6.08 -25.51
N ALA A 157 -2.03 -7.27 -26.09
CA ALA A 157 -0.92 -7.89 -26.82
C ALA A 157 -1.30 -8.06 -28.30
N ASP A 158 -0.90 -9.16 -28.96
CA ASP A 158 -1.43 -9.51 -30.30
C ASP A 158 -2.96 -9.63 -30.30
N GLN A 159 -3.52 -10.01 -29.15
CA GLN A 159 -4.95 -10.02 -28.83
C GLN A 159 -5.13 -9.60 -27.36
N PRO A 160 -6.33 -9.16 -26.94
CA PRO A 160 -6.62 -8.89 -25.54
C PRO A 160 -6.35 -10.10 -24.65
N ILE A 161 -5.59 -9.91 -23.59
CA ILE A 161 -5.36 -10.90 -22.53
C ILE A 161 -6.12 -10.45 -21.31
N SER A 162 -7.11 -11.26 -20.87
CA SER A 162 -7.80 -11.01 -19.62
C SER A 162 -6.87 -11.29 -18.45
N LEU A 163 -6.89 -10.41 -17.46
CA LEU A 163 -6.40 -10.72 -16.12
C LEU A 163 -7.50 -11.44 -15.32
N GLU A 164 -7.10 -12.01 -14.19
CA GLU A 164 -8.05 -12.58 -13.21
C GLU A 164 -9.00 -11.49 -12.70
N ALA A 165 -10.25 -11.85 -12.44
CA ALA A 165 -11.23 -10.92 -11.92
C ALA A 165 -10.86 -10.42 -10.52
N ASP A 166 -11.01 -9.12 -10.28
CA ASP A 166 -11.10 -8.56 -8.94
C ASP A 166 -12.37 -9.07 -8.23
N PRO A 167 -12.40 -9.13 -6.88
CA PRO A 167 -13.62 -9.49 -6.15
C PRO A 167 -14.79 -8.56 -6.49
N SER A 168 -15.98 -9.13 -6.66
CA SER A 168 -17.23 -8.37 -6.83
C SER A 168 -17.68 -7.73 -5.52
N PHE A 169 -18.59 -6.75 -5.59
CA PHE A 169 -19.16 -6.17 -4.37
C PHE A 169 -19.88 -7.22 -3.53
N GLU A 170 -20.59 -8.15 -4.17
CA GLU A 170 -21.28 -9.25 -3.53
C GLU A 170 -20.30 -10.22 -2.87
N GLU A 171 -19.16 -10.51 -3.48
CA GLU A 171 -18.10 -11.34 -2.89
C GLU A 171 -17.47 -10.68 -1.66
N LEU A 172 -17.25 -9.36 -1.70
CA LEU A 172 -16.76 -8.60 -0.54
C LEU A 172 -17.78 -8.59 0.61
N GLU A 173 -19.07 -8.39 0.32
CA GLU A 173 -20.14 -8.44 1.32
C GLU A 173 -20.32 -9.85 1.90
N ALA A 174 -20.20 -10.88 1.07
CA ALA A 174 -20.26 -12.28 1.47
C ALA A 174 -19.08 -12.68 2.39
N ALA A 175 -17.88 -12.14 2.14
CA ALA A 175 -16.72 -12.25 3.03
C ALA A 175 -16.93 -11.53 4.38
N GLY A 176 -17.94 -10.65 4.47
CA GLY A 176 -18.34 -9.98 5.69
C GLY A 176 -18.01 -8.48 5.74
N ALA A 177 -17.73 -7.84 4.60
CA ALA A 177 -17.53 -6.40 4.54
C ALA A 177 -18.81 -5.61 4.83
N THR A 178 -18.62 -4.40 5.37
CA THR A 178 -19.57 -3.30 5.20
C THR A 178 -19.00 -2.38 4.11
N LEU A 179 -19.60 -2.36 2.92
CA LEU A 179 -19.06 -1.59 1.80
C LEU A 179 -19.33 -0.09 1.94
N LEU A 180 -18.27 0.70 1.78
CA LEU A 180 -18.32 2.14 1.51
C LEU A 180 -17.88 2.34 0.05
N LYS A 181 -18.77 2.87 -0.80
CA LYS A 181 -18.47 3.12 -2.21
C LYS A 181 -18.39 4.63 -2.43
N SER A 182 -17.22 5.16 -2.75
CA SER A 182 -17.02 6.60 -2.94
C SER A 182 -15.95 6.90 -3.99
N ASP A 183 -16.28 7.86 -4.86
CA ASP A 183 -15.38 8.50 -5.82
C ASP A 183 -14.94 9.91 -5.36
N GLN A 184 -15.43 10.37 -4.21
CA GLN A 184 -15.13 11.70 -3.66
C GLN A 184 -14.09 11.64 -2.53
N PRO A 185 -13.26 12.69 -2.37
CA PRO A 185 -12.39 12.80 -1.21
C PRO A 185 -13.18 12.83 0.10
N HIS A 186 -12.79 12.01 1.06
CA HIS A 186 -13.44 11.92 2.36
C HIS A 186 -12.48 11.46 3.45
N THR A 187 -12.79 11.80 4.69
CA THR A 187 -12.00 11.38 5.85
C THR A 187 -12.58 10.14 6.51
N VAL A 188 -11.72 9.35 7.14
CA VAL A 188 -12.07 8.12 7.85
C VAL A 188 -11.32 8.06 9.19
N LEU A 189 -11.84 7.25 10.12
CA LEU A 189 -11.20 6.98 11.41
C LEU A 189 -10.89 8.26 12.20
N ASP A 190 -11.93 8.99 12.59
CA ASP A 190 -11.85 10.26 13.36
C ASP A 190 -10.97 11.35 12.69
N ASP A 191 -11.03 11.40 11.35
CA ASP A 191 -10.23 12.27 10.49
C ASP A 191 -8.72 12.01 10.51
N PHE A 192 -8.26 10.84 11.00
CA PHE A 192 -6.82 10.50 11.01
C PHE A 192 -6.30 10.25 9.59
N PHE A 193 -7.16 9.74 8.71
CA PHE A 193 -6.84 9.48 7.31
C PHE A 193 -7.83 10.17 6.38
N LEU A 194 -7.36 10.50 5.18
CA LEU A 194 -8.15 10.96 4.06
C LEU A 194 -7.94 9.99 2.89
N VAL A 195 -9.03 9.52 2.31
CA VAL A 195 -9.05 8.78 1.04
C VAL A 195 -9.36 9.78 -0.07
N SER A 196 -8.56 9.80 -1.13
CA SER A 196 -8.75 10.71 -2.25
C SER A 196 -9.97 10.36 -3.09
N GLY A 197 -10.39 11.30 -3.94
CA GLY A 197 -11.18 10.97 -5.13
C GLY A 197 -10.26 10.79 -6.33
N GLU A 198 -10.78 11.12 -7.52
CA GLU A 198 -10.00 11.20 -8.75
C GLU A 198 -8.77 12.10 -8.61
N ILE A 199 -7.62 11.62 -9.09
CA ILE A 199 -6.34 12.32 -9.06
C ILE A 199 -6.17 13.17 -10.34
N PRO A 200 -6.09 14.51 -10.23
CA PRO A 200 -5.91 15.37 -11.40
C PRO A 200 -4.55 15.17 -12.08
N ARG A 201 -4.56 14.88 -13.39
CA ARG A 201 -3.34 14.73 -14.21
C ARG A 201 -2.89 16.08 -14.75
N LYS A 202 -1.79 16.62 -14.21
CA LYS A 202 -1.27 17.96 -14.54
C LYS A 202 0.13 17.95 -15.16
N THR A 203 0.79 16.80 -15.15
CA THR A 203 2.04 16.55 -15.86
C THR A 203 1.77 16.09 -17.29
N ASN A 204 2.75 16.25 -18.17
CA ASN A 204 2.71 15.77 -19.56
C ASN A 204 3.52 14.48 -19.79
N TYR A 205 3.96 13.82 -18.72
CA TYR A 205 4.80 12.62 -18.74
C TYR A 205 4.26 11.50 -17.83
N GLU A 206 3.13 11.72 -17.14
CA GLU A 206 2.49 10.69 -16.30
C GLU A 206 1.19 10.27 -16.97
N ASP A 207 1.33 9.43 -17.99
CA ASP A 207 0.28 9.17 -19.00
C ASP A 207 -0.48 7.84 -18.78
N GLY A 208 -0.44 7.27 -17.56
CA GLY A 208 -1.07 5.99 -17.24
C GLY A 208 -0.20 4.76 -17.53
N ILE A 209 -0.87 3.62 -17.75
CA ILE A 209 -0.29 2.31 -18.07
C ILE A 209 -0.47 1.99 -19.55
N TYR A 210 0.60 1.57 -20.22
CA TYR A 210 0.55 1.21 -21.64
C TYR A 210 -0.23 -0.09 -21.87
N GLY A 211 -1.17 -0.06 -22.82
CA GLY A 211 -1.93 -1.25 -23.23
C GLY A 211 -2.96 -1.74 -22.20
N GLY A 212 -3.28 -0.95 -21.17
CA GLY A 212 -4.33 -1.26 -20.21
C GLY A 212 -5.70 -1.37 -20.88
N LEU A 213 -6.46 -2.41 -20.52
CA LEU A 213 -7.81 -2.66 -21.01
C LEU A 213 -8.79 -2.88 -19.85
N ARG A 214 -10.06 -2.57 -20.10
CA ARG A 214 -11.20 -3.01 -19.27
C ARG A 214 -12.22 -3.73 -20.13
N PHE A 215 -12.88 -4.75 -19.56
CA PHE A 215 -14.01 -5.40 -20.21
C PHE A 215 -15.31 -4.66 -19.88
N ASN A 216 -16.08 -4.34 -20.93
CA ASN A 216 -17.39 -3.72 -20.82
C ASN A 216 -18.48 -4.77 -21.04
N ASP A 217 -19.17 -5.16 -19.97
CA ASP A 217 -20.23 -6.18 -20.01
C ASP A 217 -21.40 -5.78 -20.91
N SER A 218 -21.70 -4.48 -21.01
CA SER A 218 -22.84 -4.00 -21.81
C SER A 218 -22.60 -4.14 -23.31
N THR A 219 -21.35 -4.02 -23.74
CA THR A 219 -20.94 -4.14 -25.15
C THR A 219 -20.30 -5.49 -25.47
N ALA A 220 -19.97 -6.29 -24.44
CA ALA A 220 -19.19 -7.52 -24.49
C ALA A 220 -17.84 -7.35 -25.23
N ARG A 221 -17.17 -6.22 -24.98
CA ARG A 221 -15.91 -5.85 -25.66
C ARG A 221 -14.85 -5.36 -24.67
N TRP A 222 -13.61 -5.53 -25.09
CA TRP A 222 -12.47 -4.87 -24.47
C TRP A 222 -12.38 -3.43 -24.95
N GLU A 223 -12.21 -2.51 -24.02
CA GLU A 223 -12.05 -1.08 -24.24
C GLU A 223 -10.73 -0.63 -23.61
N GLU A 224 -10.12 0.39 -24.19
CA GLU A 224 -8.91 0.98 -23.65
C GLU A 224 -9.19 1.55 -22.25
N ASP A 225 -8.33 1.21 -21.29
CA ASP A 225 -8.35 1.78 -19.96
C ASP A 225 -6.93 1.94 -19.44
N THR A 226 -6.18 2.77 -20.16
CA THR A 226 -4.79 3.11 -19.86
C THR A 226 -4.68 4.09 -18.68
N LEU A 227 -5.76 4.81 -18.36
CA LEU A 227 -5.71 5.86 -17.34
C LEU A 227 -6.01 5.35 -15.92
N ILE A 228 -6.81 4.27 -15.76
CA ILE A 228 -7.21 3.76 -14.44
C ILE A 228 -7.81 4.89 -13.60
N MET A 229 -8.90 5.47 -14.10
CA MET A 229 -9.47 6.71 -13.54
C MET A 229 -10.01 6.54 -12.12
N GLU A 230 -10.27 5.31 -11.69
CA GLU A 230 -10.73 4.99 -10.36
C GLU A 230 -9.63 4.94 -9.29
N GLU A 231 -8.35 5.13 -9.68
CA GLU A 231 -7.24 5.09 -8.73
C GLU A 231 -7.35 6.19 -7.66
N ARG A 232 -7.16 5.76 -6.41
CA ARG A 232 -7.19 6.60 -5.21
C ARG A 232 -5.95 6.34 -4.35
N TYR A 233 -5.62 7.32 -3.53
CA TYR A 233 -4.57 7.24 -2.52
C TYR A 233 -5.14 7.52 -1.13
N VAL A 234 -4.40 7.13 -0.10
CA VAL A 234 -4.68 7.50 1.30
C VAL A 234 -3.61 8.48 1.78
N MET A 235 -3.97 9.42 2.64
CA MET A 235 -2.98 10.24 3.34
C MET A 235 -3.35 10.50 4.79
N CYS A 236 -2.35 10.79 5.63
CA CYS A 236 -2.52 11.32 6.98
C CYS A 236 -1.61 12.54 7.21
N ASN A 237 -1.87 13.31 8.27
CA ASN A 237 -1.05 14.46 8.65
C ASN A 237 -0.24 14.17 9.92
N LEU A 238 1.08 13.99 9.78
CA LEU A 238 1.97 13.67 10.88
C LEU A 238 2.43 14.96 11.58
N LYS A 239 2.13 15.07 12.87
CA LYS A 239 2.33 16.26 13.70
C LYS A 239 3.78 16.77 13.62
N GLY A 240 3.92 18.05 13.29
CA GLY A 240 5.23 18.72 13.17
C GLY A 240 6.10 18.25 11.99
N LYS A 241 5.57 17.41 11.10
CA LYS A 241 6.28 16.87 9.93
C LYS A 241 5.57 17.19 8.62
N GLY A 242 4.28 16.86 8.51
CA GLY A 242 3.47 17.07 7.31
C GLY A 242 2.82 15.80 6.79
N LEU A 243 2.44 15.81 5.52
CA LEU A 243 1.63 14.77 4.91
C LEU A 243 2.44 13.50 4.64
N VAL A 244 1.86 12.36 5.01
CA VAL A 244 2.31 11.03 4.58
C VAL A 244 1.29 10.49 3.59
N VAL A 245 1.73 10.19 2.37
CA VAL A 245 0.89 9.75 1.26
C VAL A 245 1.16 8.27 0.96
N PHE A 246 0.10 7.50 0.82
CA PHE A 246 0.10 6.07 0.50
C PHE A 246 -0.58 5.84 -0.84
N THR A 247 0.15 5.31 -1.81
CA THR A 247 -0.34 5.04 -3.16
C THR A 247 -0.20 3.55 -3.49
N GLY A 248 -1.16 3.00 -4.23
CA GLY A 248 -1.11 1.60 -4.66
C GLY A 248 -0.01 1.41 -5.69
N CYS A 249 -0.28 1.86 -6.92
CA CYS A 249 0.69 1.78 -8.01
C CYS A 249 1.01 3.14 -8.66
N GLY A 250 0.14 4.14 -8.58
CA GLY A 250 0.44 5.50 -9.04
C GLY A 250 0.25 5.67 -10.55
N HIS A 251 -0.77 5.03 -11.13
CA HIS A 251 -1.15 5.15 -12.55
C HIS A 251 -1.44 6.59 -12.97
N ALA A 252 -2.08 7.38 -12.11
CA ALA A 252 -2.27 8.82 -12.34
C ALA A 252 -0.96 9.63 -12.29
N GLY A 253 0.13 9.00 -11.85
CA GLY A 253 1.43 9.62 -11.64
C GLY A 253 1.71 9.95 -10.19
N ILE A 254 2.91 9.63 -9.71
CA ILE A 254 3.32 9.91 -8.34
C ILE A 254 3.42 11.41 -8.07
N VAL A 255 3.81 12.22 -9.05
CA VAL A 255 3.90 13.67 -8.90
C VAL A 255 2.51 14.30 -8.86
N ASN A 256 1.60 13.87 -9.73
CA ASN A 256 0.19 14.27 -9.68
C ASN A 256 -0.45 13.91 -8.34
N THR A 257 -0.26 12.67 -7.87
CA THR A 257 -0.70 12.19 -6.55
C THR A 257 -0.19 13.11 -5.43
N CYS A 258 1.11 13.41 -5.40
CA CYS A 258 1.70 14.27 -4.36
C CYS A 258 1.17 15.71 -4.41
N ARG A 259 1.00 16.28 -5.60
CA ARG A 259 0.43 17.62 -5.80
C ARG A 259 -1.03 17.69 -5.35
N ASP A 260 -1.80 16.64 -5.61
CA ASP A 260 -3.18 16.55 -5.16
C ASP A 260 -3.28 16.40 -3.64
N ALA A 261 -2.40 15.58 -3.05
CA ALA A 261 -2.29 15.44 -1.61
C ALA A 261 -1.97 16.77 -0.92
N ALA A 262 -1.00 17.53 -1.43
CA ALA A 262 -0.67 18.86 -0.91
C ALA A 262 -1.86 19.84 -1.02
N ARG A 263 -2.63 19.77 -2.12
CA ARG A 263 -3.85 20.57 -2.32
C ARG A 263 -4.94 20.21 -1.31
N LEU A 264 -5.25 18.92 -1.15
CA LEU A 264 -6.28 18.44 -0.22
C LEU A 264 -5.85 18.56 1.26
N GLY A 265 -4.55 18.49 1.52
CA GLY A 265 -3.93 18.65 2.83
C GLY A 265 -3.83 20.10 3.30
N ASN A 266 -4.51 21.04 2.62
CA ASN A 266 -4.60 22.45 2.99
C ASN A 266 -3.22 23.13 3.14
N GLY A 267 -2.28 22.81 2.26
CA GLY A 267 -0.95 23.42 2.23
C GLY A 267 0.07 22.84 3.22
N ASN A 268 -0.26 21.77 3.96
CA ASN A 268 0.74 21.03 4.71
C ASN A 268 1.82 20.48 3.76
N PRO A 269 3.12 20.54 4.13
CA PRO A 269 4.19 20.08 3.28
C PRO A 269 4.11 18.56 3.11
N LEU A 270 4.56 18.07 1.95
CA LEU A 270 4.77 16.65 1.73
C LEU A 270 5.97 16.19 2.57
N TYR A 271 5.78 15.18 3.41
CA TYR A 271 6.84 14.64 4.25
C TYR A 271 7.30 13.26 3.78
N CYS A 272 6.36 12.36 3.49
CA CYS A 272 6.65 10.97 3.15
C CYS A 272 5.73 10.45 2.04
N VAL A 273 6.26 9.63 1.15
CA VAL A 273 5.49 8.93 0.10
C VAL A 273 5.78 7.44 0.14
N VAL A 274 4.75 6.63 0.23
CA VAL A 274 4.81 5.18 0.45
C VAL A 274 4.03 4.46 -0.63
N GLY A 275 4.61 3.43 -1.23
CA GLY A 275 3.92 2.53 -2.16
C GLY A 275 4.53 2.46 -3.55
N GLY A 276 3.74 2.08 -4.55
CA GLY A 276 4.16 1.95 -5.95
C GLY A 276 4.06 3.26 -6.73
N TYR A 277 5.03 3.53 -7.61
CA TYR A 277 5.07 4.75 -8.44
C TYR A 277 4.85 4.50 -9.94
N HIS A 278 4.69 3.23 -10.36
CA HIS A 278 4.52 2.79 -11.76
C HIS A 278 5.61 3.30 -12.71
N LEU A 279 6.87 3.05 -12.35
CA LEU A 279 8.07 3.52 -13.08
C LEU A 279 9.02 2.40 -13.48
N ALA A 280 8.66 1.14 -13.22
CA ALA A 280 9.55 0.00 -13.48
C ALA A 280 9.93 -0.14 -14.96
N ASP A 281 9.00 0.18 -15.86
CA ASP A 281 9.12 0.10 -17.32
C ASP A 281 9.23 1.49 -17.99
N ALA A 282 9.30 2.56 -17.21
CA ALA A 282 9.42 3.92 -17.73
C ALA A 282 10.74 4.16 -18.48
N ASP A 283 10.67 4.99 -19.52
CA ASP A 283 11.85 5.49 -20.22
C ASP A 283 12.64 6.50 -19.38
N ASP A 284 13.88 6.80 -19.79
CA ASP A 284 14.75 7.72 -19.05
C ASP A 284 14.18 9.16 -18.99
N ALA A 285 13.37 9.57 -19.97
CA ALA A 285 12.78 10.91 -19.98
C ALA A 285 11.74 11.06 -18.86
N LYS A 286 10.82 10.09 -18.72
CA LYS A 286 9.83 10.03 -17.64
C LYS A 286 10.52 9.89 -16.29
N LEU A 287 11.49 8.98 -16.16
CA LEU A 287 12.25 8.81 -14.90
C LEU A 287 12.92 10.11 -14.44
N ASN A 288 13.59 10.83 -15.36
CA ASN A 288 14.26 12.08 -15.02
C ASN A 288 13.26 13.20 -14.68
N ALA A 289 12.17 13.34 -15.45
CA ALA A 289 11.13 14.33 -15.19
C ALA A 289 10.46 14.10 -13.82
N THR A 290 10.11 12.86 -13.49
CA THR A 290 9.57 12.50 -12.18
C THR A 290 10.55 12.80 -11.06
N MET A 291 11.84 12.48 -11.20
CA MET A 291 12.85 12.82 -10.19
C MET A 291 12.99 14.32 -9.98
N ASP A 292 13.00 15.11 -11.05
CA ASP A 292 13.13 16.57 -10.96
C ASP A 292 11.96 17.22 -10.24
N ASP A 293 10.75 16.70 -10.43
CA ASP A 293 9.57 17.19 -9.72
C ASP A 293 9.48 16.67 -8.27
N LEU A 294 9.90 15.43 -7.99
CA LEU A 294 10.02 14.94 -6.61
C LEU A 294 11.02 15.76 -5.80
N LYS A 295 12.17 16.16 -6.39
CA LYS A 295 13.12 17.06 -5.73
C LYS A 295 12.50 18.41 -5.35
N LYS A 296 11.63 18.96 -6.20
CA LYS A 296 10.93 20.23 -5.92
C LYS A 296 9.87 20.08 -4.83
N LEU A 297 9.26 18.90 -4.72
CA LEU A 297 8.31 18.58 -3.65
C LEU A 297 9.00 18.36 -2.29
N ASP A 298 10.32 18.11 -2.30
CA ASP A 298 11.20 17.98 -1.12
C ASP A 298 10.70 17.00 -0.02
N PRO A 299 10.21 15.78 -0.36
CA PRO A 299 9.87 14.79 0.65
C PRO A 299 11.13 14.34 1.41
N LYS A 300 10.97 14.06 2.70
CA LYS A 300 12.05 13.59 3.58
C LYS A 300 12.18 12.08 3.59
N VAL A 301 11.14 11.37 3.16
CA VAL A 301 11.09 9.92 3.15
C VAL A 301 10.38 9.42 1.89
N LEU A 302 11.01 8.50 1.17
CA LEU A 302 10.44 7.81 0.01
C LEU A 302 10.51 6.31 0.24
N LEU A 303 9.39 5.69 0.63
CA LEU A 303 9.21 4.24 0.71
C LEU A 303 8.71 3.72 -0.64
N ALA A 304 9.60 3.77 -1.63
CA ALA A 304 9.35 3.27 -2.98
C ALA A 304 9.27 1.74 -2.98
N GLY A 305 8.09 1.19 -3.24
CA GLY A 305 7.79 -0.25 -3.29
C GLY A 305 7.20 -0.68 -4.64
N HIS A 306 6.79 -1.96 -4.69
CA HIS A 306 5.95 -2.52 -5.74
C HIS A 306 6.42 -2.15 -7.17
N CYS A 307 5.51 -1.64 -8.01
CA CYS A 307 5.72 -1.27 -9.42
C CYS A 307 6.65 -0.05 -9.65
N THR A 308 7.31 0.49 -8.63
CA THR A 308 8.31 1.58 -8.80
C THR A 308 9.53 1.12 -9.60
N GLY A 309 9.96 -0.12 -9.39
CA GLY A 309 11.14 -0.69 -10.05
C GLY A 309 12.50 -0.23 -9.52
N TRP A 310 13.50 -1.09 -9.66
CA TRP A 310 14.83 -0.91 -9.09
C TRP A 310 15.59 0.29 -9.69
N ARG A 311 15.40 0.59 -10.98
CA ARG A 311 16.04 1.73 -11.67
C ARG A 311 15.71 3.05 -10.96
N PHE A 312 14.42 3.30 -10.71
CA PHE A 312 14.00 4.53 -10.06
C PHE A 312 14.44 4.60 -8.59
N LYS A 313 14.46 3.47 -7.87
CA LYS A 313 15.06 3.41 -6.52
C LYS A 313 16.52 3.84 -6.53
N CYS A 314 17.30 3.43 -7.53
CA CYS A 314 18.69 3.89 -7.70
C CYS A 314 18.76 5.40 -7.98
N HIS A 315 17.83 5.96 -8.76
CA HIS A 315 17.76 7.42 -8.95
C HIS A 315 17.51 8.14 -7.62
N ILE A 316 16.55 7.68 -6.82
CA ILE A 316 16.28 8.27 -5.49
C ILE A 316 17.53 8.20 -4.61
N ALA A 317 18.17 7.03 -4.51
CA ALA A 317 19.36 6.84 -3.67
C ALA A 317 20.53 7.74 -4.08
N LYS A 318 20.71 7.97 -5.38
CA LYS A 318 21.77 8.81 -5.94
C LYS A 318 21.49 10.30 -5.77
N ASP A 319 20.28 10.73 -6.12
CA ASP A 319 19.95 12.14 -6.31
C ASP A 319 19.33 12.78 -5.06
N MET A 320 18.76 11.98 -4.16
CA MET A 320 18.17 12.39 -2.89
C MET A 320 18.71 11.51 -1.75
N PRO A 321 20.01 11.64 -1.40
CA PRO A 321 20.64 10.79 -0.41
C PRO A 321 19.89 10.86 0.93
N ASN A 322 19.79 9.70 1.59
CA ASN A 322 19.03 9.49 2.83
C ASN A 322 17.50 9.60 2.72
N CYS A 323 16.91 9.88 1.55
CA CYS A 323 15.44 9.91 1.41
C CYS A 323 14.85 8.52 1.17
N LEU A 324 15.54 7.67 0.39
CA LEU A 324 15.08 6.30 0.10
C LEU A 324 15.04 5.47 1.39
N VAL A 325 13.87 4.91 1.66
CA VAL A 325 13.67 3.87 2.68
C VAL A 325 13.21 2.62 1.95
N PRO A 326 13.85 1.45 2.18
CA PRO A 326 13.40 0.23 1.55
C PRO A 326 11.95 -0.08 1.93
N CYS A 327 11.17 -0.64 1.01
CA CYS A 327 9.81 -1.12 1.30
C CYS A 327 9.80 -2.62 1.08
N PHE A 328 10.11 -3.42 2.11
CA PHE A 328 10.20 -4.88 1.97
C PHE A 328 9.07 -5.59 2.70
N SER A 329 8.58 -6.68 2.11
CA SER A 329 7.65 -7.61 2.77
C SER A 329 8.16 -8.01 4.15
N GLY A 330 7.32 -7.86 5.17
CA GLY A 330 7.67 -8.14 6.56
C GLY A 330 8.31 -6.99 7.33
N SER A 331 8.49 -5.82 6.71
CA SER A 331 9.06 -4.65 7.37
C SER A 331 8.03 -3.90 8.22
N LYS A 332 8.49 -3.30 9.32
CA LYS A 332 7.70 -2.40 10.17
C LYS A 332 8.48 -1.11 10.37
N TYR A 333 7.83 0.01 10.06
CA TYR A 333 8.39 1.35 10.16
C TYR A 333 7.57 2.19 11.13
N THR A 334 8.23 3.06 11.88
CA THR A 334 7.58 4.09 12.70
C THR A 334 8.12 5.45 12.28
N LEU A 335 7.21 6.39 12.02
CA LEU A 335 7.48 7.79 11.66
C LEU A 335 7.06 8.73 12.79
#